data_AF-A0A6J4TGA2-F1
#
_entry.id   AF-A0A6J4TGA2-F1
#
_cell.length_a   1.000
_cell.length_b   1.000
_cell.length_c   1.000
_cell.angle_alpha   90.00
_cell.angle_beta   90.00
_cell.angle_gamma   90.00
#
_symmetry.space_group_name_H-M   'P 1'
#
loop_
_entity.id
_entity.type
_entity.pdbx_description
1 polymer ?
#
loop_
_entity_poly.entity_id
_entity_poly.type
_entity_poly.pdbx_seq_one_letter_code
_entity_poly.pdbx_strand_id
1 'polypeptide(L)'
;MRTFILLALAGLGAQLVDGSLGMAYGVSSTTLLLFVGVAPALASAAVHIAEVGTTAVSGISHASFGNVDWSKIVWMAVPGGIGAFAGAYLLVYASTAEATAGLVEPLVAII
;
A
#
# COMPACT_ATOMS: atom_id res chain seq x y z
N MET A 1 8.28 -11.22 21.35
CA MET A 1 8.31 -12.29 20.33
C MET A 1 6.92 -12.78 19.92
N ARG A 2 6.05 -13.19 20.86
CA ARG A 2 4.68 -13.67 20.54
C ARG A 2 3.88 -12.73 19.62
N THR A 3 3.84 -11.44 19.92
CA THR A 3 3.13 -10.44 19.10
C THR A 3 3.66 -10.36 17.68
N PHE A 4 4.98 -10.41 17.49
CA PHE A 4 5.61 -10.37 16.17
C PHE A 4 5.21 -11.59 15.32
N ILE A 5 5.20 -12.79 15.92
CA ILE A 5 4.79 -14.01 15.23
C ILE A 5 3.31 -13.93 14.80
N LEU A 6 2.43 -13.42 15.68
CA LEU A 6 1.01 -13.24 15.35
C LEU A 6 0.80 -12.25 14.21
N LEU A 7 1.52 -11.12 14.23
CA LEU A 7 1.48 -10.13 13.16
C LEU A 7 2.03 -10.70 11.84
N ALA A 8 3.10 -11.50 11.89
CA ALA A 8 3.65 -12.16 10.71
C ALA A 8 2.67 -13.17 10.09
N LEU A 9 1.98 -13.96 10.90
CA LEU A 9 0.95 -14.89 10.42
C LEU A 9 -0.26 -14.15 9.84
N ALA A 10 -0.68 -13.05 10.48
CA ALA A 10 -1.75 -12.21 9.97
C ALA A 10 -1.39 -11.56 8.64
N GLY A 11 -0.17 -11.00 8.51
CA GLY A 11 0.34 -10.43 7.26
C GLY A 11 0.49 -11.48 6.16
N LEU A 12 0.89 -12.71 6.49
CA LEU A 12 0.90 -13.82 5.54
C LEU A 12 -0.52 -14.14 5.05
N GLY A 13 -1.50 -14.19 5.94
CA GLY A 13 -2.90 -14.37 5.57
C GLY A 13 -3.42 -13.25 4.65
N ALA A 14 -3.13 -12.00 4.99
CA ALA A 14 -3.45 -10.84 4.18
C ALA A 14 -2.83 -10.96 2.77
N GLN A 15 -1.57 -11.36 2.67
CA GLN A 15 -0.87 -11.51 1.39
C GLN A 15 -1.39 -12.68 0.55
N LEU A 16 -1.90 -13.76 1.16
CA LEU A 16 -2.53 -14.85 0.42
C LEU A 16 -3.84 -14.40 -0.23
N VAL A 17 -4.65 -13.63 0.50
CA VAL A 17 -5.87 -13.02 -0.05
C VAL A 17 -5.51 -12.05 -1.17
N ASP A 18 -4.51 -11.22 -0.94
CA ASP A 18 -4.03 -10.25 -1.93
C ASP A 18 -3.46 -10.90 -3.19
N GLY A 19 -2.63 -11.93 -3.08
CA GLY A 19 -2.11 -12.67 -4.23
C GLY A 19 -3.21 -13.34 -5.07
N SER A 20 -4.40 -13.58 -4.48
CA SER A 20 -5.55 -14.12 -5.18
C SER A 20 -6.49 -13.07 -5.79
N LEU A 21 -6.62 -11.89 -5.17
CA LEU A 21 -7.58 -10.84 -5.56
C LEU A 21 -6.94 -9.60 -6.19
N GLY A 22 -5.67 -9.32 -5.88
CA GLY A 22 -4.85 -8.23 -6.39
C GLY A 22 -5.00 -6.86 -5.70
N MET A 23 -5.92 -6.70 -4.75
CA MET A 23 -6.27 -5.40 -4.13
C MET A 23 -6.56 -5.49 -2.61
N ALA A 24 -6.27 -6.63 -1.98
CA ALA A 24 -6.81 -6.95 -0.65
C ALA A 24 -5.83 -6.76 0.49
N TYR A 25 -4.53 -6.63 0.20
CA TYR A 25 -3.50 -6.47 1.24
C TYR A 25 -3.74 -5.19 2.05
N GLY A 26 -3.98 -4.08 1.37
CA GLY A 26 -4.21 -2.77 2.00
C GLY A 26 -5.36 -2.78 3.00
N VAL A 27 -6.53 -3.29 2.59
CA VAL A 27 -7.74 -3.31 3.43
C VAL A 27 -7.56 -4.23 4.64
N SER A 28 -7.03 -5.43 4.43
CA SER A 28 -6.88 -6.42 5.50
C SER A 28 -5.80 -6.02 6.51
N SER A 29 -4.63 -5.57 6.04
CA SER A 29 -3.52 -5.15 6.89
C SER A 29 -3.81 -3.86 7.65
N THR A 30 -4.41 -2.86 7.00
CA THR A 30 -4.78 -1.60 7.67
C THR A 30 -5.83 -1.85 8.75
N THR A 31 -6.85 -2.67 8.48
CA THR A 31 -7.85 -3.05 9.49
C THR A 31 -7.20 -3.68 10.72
N LEU A 32 -6.25 -4.60 10.51
CA LEU A 32 -5.54 -5.27 11.61
C LEU A 32 -4.66 -4.30 12.41
N LEU A 33 -3.92 -3.42 11.73
CA LEU A 33 -3.06 -2.42 12.36
C LEU A 33 -3.86 -1.41 13.18
N LEU A 34 -4.98 -0.93 12.64
CA LEU A 34 -5.91 -0.06 13.37
C LEU A 34 -6.53 -0.78 14.58
N PHE A 35 -6.90 -2.05 14.41
CA PHE A 35 -7.45 -2.86 15.50
C PHE A 35 -6.48 -3.01 16.69
N VAL A 36 -5.17 -3.10 16.43
CA VAL A 36 -4.15 -3.15 17.49
C VAL A 36 -3.68 -1.75 17.95
N GLY A 37 -4.35 -0.68 17.51
CA GLY A 37 -4.15 0.68 18.01
C GLY A 37 -3.04 1.47 17.31
N VAL A 38 -2.60 1.08 16.12
CA VAL A 38 -1.65 1.86 15.32
C VAL A 38 -2.35 3.13 14.80
N ALA A 39 -1.67 4.28 14.90
CA ALA A 39 -2.19 5.54 14.37
C ALA A 39 -2.48 5.43 12.87
N PRO A 40 -3.59 5.98 12.35
CA PRO A 40 -4.02 5.74 10.96
C PRO A 40 -2.98 6.09 9.89
N ALA A 41 -2.31 7.24 10.03
CA ALA A 41 -1.25 7.63 9.10
C ALA A 41 -0.05 6.65 9.13
N LEU A 42 0.29 6.13 10.31
CA LEU A 42 1.36 5.15 10.46
C LEU A 42 0.96 3.78 9.92
N ALA A 43 -0.31 3.39 10.08
CA ALA A 43 -0.85 2.17 9.51
C ALA A 43 -0.81 2.21 7.97
N SER A 44 -1.33 3.27 7.34
CA SER A 44 -1.27 3.44 5.88
C SER A 44 0.18 3.44 5.37
N ALA A 45 1.08 4.19 6.02
CA ALA A 45 2.49 4.23 5.64
C ALA A 45 3.17 2.84 5.72
N ALA A 46 2.94 2.09 6.81
CA ALA A 46 3.51 0.76 6.98
C ALA A 46 2.99 -0.23 5.92
N VAL A 47 1.70 -0.15 5.60
CA VAL A 47 1.05 -0.99 4.60
C VAL A 47 1.60 -0.70 3.21
N HIS A 48 1.65 0.56 2.78
CA HIS A 48 2.21 0.94 1.47
C HIS A 48 3.66 0.49 1.29
N ILE A 49 4.50 0.66 2.33
CA ILE A 49 5.89 0.21 2.28
C ILE A 49 5.98 -1.32 2.14
N ALA A 50 5.14 -2.06 2.86
CA ALA A 50 5.08 -3.52 2.73
C ALA A 50 4.57 -3.95 1.35
N GLU A 51 3.52 -3.29 0.86
CA GLU A 51 2.86 -3.59 -0.41
C GLU A 51 3.77 -3.37 -1.63
N VAL A 52 4.68 -2.39 -1.58
CA VAL A 52 5.70 -2.22 -2.62
C VAL A 52 6.55 -3.50 -2.76
N GLY A 53 7.00 -4.07 -1.64
CA GLY A 53 7.83 -5.27 -1.64
C GLY A 53 7.05 -6.51 -2.06
N THR A 54 5.87 -6.73 -1.48
CA THR A 54 5.07 -7.92 -1.77
C THR A 54 4.50 -7.92 -3.18
N THR A 55 4.04 -6.75 -3.67
CA THR A 55 3.56 -6.59 -5.05
C THR A 55 4.68 -6.77 -6.06
N ALA A 56 5.90 -6.30 -5.77
CA ALA A 56 7.04 -6.54 -6.63
C ALA A 56 7.34 -8.04 -6.77
N VAL A 57 7.36 -8.78 -5.66
CA VAL A 57 7.56 -10.24 -5.67
C VAL A 57 6.43 -10.95 -6.41
N SER A 58 5.18 -10.55 -6.16
CA SER A 58 4.00 -11.08 -6.85
C SER A 58 4.08 -10.82 -8.37
N GLY A 59 4.41 -9.60 -8.78
CA GLY A 59 4.58 -9.21 -10.17
C GLY A 59 5.70 -10.01 -10.87
N ILE A 60 6.84 -10.22 -10.20
CA ILE A 60 7.92 -11.08 -10.71
C ILE A 60 7.44 -12.53 -10.88
N SER A 61 6.63 -13.04 -9.94
CA SER A 61 6.06 -14.38 -10.05
C SER A 61 5.13 -14.50 -11.27
N HIS A 62 4.20 -13.56 -11.45
CA HIS A 62 3.34 -13.50 -12.62
C HIS A 62 4.13 -13.39 -13.94
N ALA A 63 5.19 -12.58 -13.96
CA ALA A 63 6.07 -12.46 -15.12
C ALA A 63 6.79 -13.78 -15.44
N SER A 64 7.26 -14.49 -14.42
CA SER A 64 7.96 -15.78 -14.56
C SER A 64 7.04 -16.88 -15.11
N PHE A 65 5.75 -16.83 -14.82
CA PHE A 65 4.74 -17.73 -15.39
C PHE A 65 4.28 -17.35 -16.80
N GLY A 66 4.76 -16.22 -17.35
CA GLY A 66 4.35 -15.74 -18.68
C GLY A 66 2.98 -15.05 -18.70
N ASN A 67 2.45 -14.67 -17.54
CA ASN A 67 1.12 -14.07 -17.41
C ASN A 67 1.13 -12.53 -17.58
N VAL A 68 2.24 -11.96 -18.08
CA VAL A 68 2.47 -10.52 -18.14
C VAL A 68 2.59 -10.02 -19.56
N ASP A 69 1.75 -9.05 -19.89
CA ASP A 69 1.87 -8.24 -21.11
C ASP A 69 2.69 -6.98 -20.79
N TRP A 70 3.97 -6.99 -21.14
CA TRP A 70 4.92 -5.91 -20.84
C TRP A 70 4.54 -4.57 -21.48
N SER A 71 3.86 -4.58 -22.63
CA SER A 71 3.39 -3.35 -23.26
C SER A 71 2.35 -2.66 -22.40
N LYS A 72 1.38 -3.44 -21.88
CA LYS A 72 0.36 -2.93 -20.96
C LYS A 72 0.94 -2.51 -19.61
N ILE A 73 1.89 -3.28 -19.06
CA ILE A 73 2.56 -2.91 -17.80
C ILE A 73 3.22 -1.55 -17.93
N VAL A 74 4.04 -1.33 -18.95
CA VAL A 74 4.73 -0.04 -19.12
C VAL A 74 3.72 1.10 -19.32
N TRP A 75 2.68 0.85 -20.13
CA TRP A 75 1.65 1.86 -20.40
C TRP A 75 0.83 2.25 -19.16
N MET A 76 0.65 1.35 -18.18
CA MET A 76 -0.02 1.64 -16.92
C MET A 76 0.94 2.19 -15.86
N ALA A 77 2.12 1.58 -15.72
CA ALA A 77 3.08 1.87 -14.67
C ALA A 77 3.69 3.28 -14.80
N VAL A 78 3.97 3.74 -16.03
CA VAL A 78 4.56 5.07 -16.24
C VAL A 78 3.60 6.20 -15.85
N PRO A 79 2.39 6.32 -16.42
CA PRO A 79 1.45 7.37 -16.01
C PRO A 79 0.98 7.18 -14.56
N GLY A 80 0.79 5.93 -14.11
CA GLY A 80 0.44 5.63 -12.72
C GLY A 80 1.51 6.12 -11.74
N GLY A 81 2.79 5.86 -12.02
CA GLY A 81 3.91 6.31 -11.20
C GLY A 81 4.06 7.83 -11.18
N ILE A 82 3.88 8.49 -12.32
CA ILE A 82 3.86 9.96 -12.39
C ILE A 82 2.71 10.52 -11.55
N GLY A 83 1.51 9.93 -11.66
CA GLY A 83 0.34 10.32 -10.88
C GLY A 83 0.54 10.13 -9.37
N ALA A 84 1.08 8.99 -8.96
CA ALA A 84 1.39 8.69 -7.56
C ALA A 84 2.42 9.69 -6.99
N PHE A 85 3.47 9.99 -7.73
CA PHE A 85 4.48 10.98 -7.32
C PHE A 85 3.90 12.39 -7.21
N ALA A 86 3.13 12.83 -8.22
CA ALA A 86 2.48 14.13 -8.20
C ALA A 86 1.47 14.25 -7.04
N GLY A 87 0.70 13.20 -6.77
CA GLY A 87 -0.23 13.14 -5.63
C GLY A 87 0.49 13.21 -4.29
N ALA A 88 1.57 12.44 -4.11
CA ALA A 88 2.39 12.50 -2.90
C ALA A 88 3.01 13.90 -2.69
N TYR A 89 3.52 14.52 -3.76
CA TYR A 89 4.05 15.88 -3.71
C TYR A 89 2.97 16.90 -3.31
N LEU A 90 1.78 16.81 -3.91
CA LEU A 90 0.65 17.68 -3.55
C LEU A 90 0.21 17.49 -2.10
N LEU A 91 0.22 16.26 -1.58
CA LEU A 91 -0.09 15.99 -0.17
C LEU A 91 0.92 16.63 0.78
N VAL A 92 2.21 16.51 0.47
CA VAL A 92 3.28 17.15 1.24
C VAL A 92 3.11 18.67 1.18
N TYR A 93 2.83 19.24 0.01
CA TYR A 93 2.57 20.67 -0.12
C TYR A 93 1.32 21.12 0.66
N ALA A 94 0.23 20.36 0.59
CA ALA A 94 -1.00 20.66 1.33
C ALA A 94 -0.79 20.57 2.86
N SER A 95 0.17 19.78 3.33
CA SER A 95 0.50 19.67 4.75
C SER A 95 1.19 20.92 5.31
N THR A 96 1.85 21.71 4.45
CA THR A 96 2.54 22.95 4.85
C THR A 96 1.64 24.19 4.75
N ALA A 97 0.54 24.10 4.00
CA ALA A 97 -0.46 25.14 3.91
C ALA A 97 -1.45 25.06 5.09
N GLU A 98 -1.48 26.11 5.91
CA GLU A 98 -2.26 26.18 7.16
C GLU A 98 -3.76 25.95 6.96
N ALA A 99 -4.30 26.36 5.81
CA ALA A 99 -5.69 26.15 5.43
C ALA A 99 -6.06 24.68 5.16
N THR A 100 -5.08 23.83 4.81
CA THR A 100 -5.30 22.42 4.40
C THR A 100 -4.61 21.40 5.29
N ALA A 101 -3.74 21.83 6.21
CA ALA A 101 -2.96 20.94 7.07
C ALA A 101 -3.83 19.97 7.89
N GLY A 102 -4.97 20.44 8.42
CA GLY A 102 -5.91 19.61 9.19
C GLY A 102 -6.61 18.51 8.38
N LEU A 103 -6.53 18.54 7.05
CA LEU A 103 -7.16 17.54 6.17
C LEU A 103 -6.18 16.46 5.71
N VAL A 104 -4.87 16.67 5.84
CA VAL A 104 -3.87 15.73 5.28
C VAL A 104 -3.84 14.41 6.05
N GLU A 105 -3.86 14.46 7.38
CA GLU A 105 -3.85 13.25 8.22
C GLU A 105 -5.06 12.31 7.95
N PRO A 106 -6.33 12.79 7.96
CA PRO A 106 -7.46 11.93 7.64
C PRO A 106 -7.46 11.49 6.18
N LEU A 107 -6.88 12.27 5.26
CA LEU A 107 -6.74 11.84 3.87
C LEU A 107 -5.75 10.67 3.77
N VAL A 108 -4.54 10.82 4.33
CA VAL A 108 -3.50 9.76 4.36
C VAL A 108 -4.00 8.48 5.05
N ALA A 109 -4.95 8.60 5.97
CA ALA A 109 -5.55 7.44 6.65
C ALA A 109 -6.44 6.58 5.74
N ILE A 110 -6.98 7.11 4.63
CA ILE A 110 -7.97 6.43 3.78
C ILE A 110 -7.46 6.08 2.37
N ILE A 111 -6.31 6.62 1.97
CA ILE A 111 -5.55 6.21 0.78
C ILE A 111 -4.56 5.12 1.19
#